data_AF-A0A1V4QH65-F1
#
_entry.id   AF-A0A1V4QH65-F1
#
_cell.length_a   1.000
_cell.length_b   1.000
_cell.length_c   1.000
_cell.angle_alpha   90.00
_cell.angle_beta   90.00
_cell.angle_gamma   90.00
#
_symmetry.space_group_name_H-M   'P 1'
#
loop_
_entity.id
_entity.type
_entity.pdbx_description
1 polymer ?
#
loop_
_entity_poly.entity_id
_entity_poly.type
_entity_poly.pdbx_seq_one_letter_code
_entity_poly.pdbx_strand_id
1 'polypeptide(L)'
;MAIVLIILQITGSPFLQNVPTTVLGTGGPDAYGYRWIDSDTAGGPTYNWIDISGIGTQITGLADDNVVGPFPIGFDFPYYWYTVNSFFVGSNGYIAFGDNTLEAAPFPTIPNPAKPNNLLAALMSDLDFTAGSPSAYYWTNNAQDTCIIAYYNVQFWNVSSSLNTFEIILSRPDSSITFQYYTQQGVPYGGWSGALTVGIENIAGNVGLQYNHDQQPSNNAIHDSLAVLFYPPDTTSYQVHDMSVSKVMNDISGGFFVYNGDPVDFWALIKNTGNQVESGFD
;
A
#
# COMPACT_ATOMS: atom_id res chain seq x y z
N MET A 1 37.37 22.35 -69.66
CA MET A 1 36.24 22.88 -68.86
C MET A 1 35.99 21.85 -67.76
N ALA A 2 36.49 22.09 -66.55
CA ALA A 2 36.49 21.13 -65.46
C ALA A 2 35.27 21.37 -64.58
N ILE A 3 34.45 20.34 -64.39
CA ILE A 3 33.29 20.36 -63.49
C ILE A 3 33.81 19.98 -62.10
N VAL A 4 33.70 20.91 -61.15
CA VAL A 4 34.00 20.68 -59.73
C VAL A 4 32.70 20.24 -59.06
N LEU A 5 32.67 19.00 -58.57
CA LEU A 5 31.60 18.50 -57.71
C LEU A 5 31.94 18.84 -56.25
N ILE A 6 31.21 19.77 -55.66
CA ILE A 6 31.30 20.08 -54.23
C ILE A 6 30.29 19.19 -53.51
N ILE A 7 30.79 18.21 -52.74
CA ILE A 7 29.95 17.36 -51.89
C ILE A 7 29.94 17.99 -50.51
N LEU A 8 28.79 18.51 -50.09
CA LEU A 8 28.56 18.98 -48.73
C LEU A 8 28.27 17.76 -47.84
N GLN A 9 29.29 17.23 -47.15
CA GLN A 9 29.06 16.25 -46.07
C GLN A 9 28.64 17.02 -44.81
N ILE A 10 27.36 16.92 -44.46
CA ILE A 10 26.91 17.21 -43.10
C ILE A 10 27.32 15.99 -42.29
N THR A 11 28.45 16.06 -41.59
CA THR A 11 28.75 15.12 -40.51
C THR A 11 27.73 15.39 -39.41
N GLY A 12 26.66 14.61 -39.36
CA GLY A 12 25.84 14.56 -38.16
C GLY A 12 26.77 14.21 -37.00
N SER A 13 26.91 15.11 -36.04
CA SER A 13 27.38 14.72 -34.70
C SER A 13 26.59 13.47 -34.31
N PRO A 14 27.21 12.47 -33.66
CA PRO A 14 26.41 11.41 -33.08
C PRO A 14 25.35 12.11 -32.24
N PHE A 15 24.08 11.87 -32.56
CA PHE A 15 23.02 12.06 -31.60
C PHE A 15 23.51 11.26 -30.40
N LEU A 16 23.99 11.96 -29.37
CA LEU A 16 23.88 11.41 -28.04
C LEU A 16 22.38 11.20 -27.92
N GLN A 17 21.97 9.95 -28.09
CA GLN A 17 20.78 9.49 -27.45
C GLN A 17 21.04 9.88 -26.00
N ASN A 18 20.40 10.96 -25.55
CA ASN A 18 20.01 11.01 -24.15
C ASN A 18 19.18 9.72 -24.01
N VAL A 19 19.87 8.62 -23.71
CA VAL A 19 19.32 7.66 -22.77
C VAL A 19 18.92 8.61 -21.64
N PRO A 20 17.62 8.85 -21.42
CA PRO A 20 17.23 9.57 -20.23
C PRO A 20 18.02 8.87 -19.14
N THR A 21 18.84 9.58 -18.38
CA THR A 21 19.22 9.09 -17.06
C THR A 21 17.93 8.53 -16.50
N THR A 22 17.86 7.21 -16.32
CA THR A 22 16.67 6.57 -15.78
C THR A 22 16.35 7.39 -14.56
N VAL A 23 15.25 8.13 -14.62
CA VAL A 23 14.76 8.89 -13.47
C VAL A 23 14.23 7.78 -12.59
N LEU A 24 15.13 7.24 -11.76
CA LEU A 24 14.84 6.14 -10.89
C LEU A 24 14.03 6.75 -9.75
N GLY A 25 12.73 6.60 -9.89
CA GLY A 25 11.69 7.03 -8.96
C GLY A 25 10.29 6.84 -9.55
N THR A 26 10.18 5.89 -10.49
CA THR A 26 8.92 5.35 -11.02
C THR A 26 8.99 3.83 -11.03
N GLY A 27 7.86 3.14 -10.87
CA GLY A 27 7.80 1.70 -11.01
C GLY A 27 6.42 1.13 -11.32
N GLY A 28 6.38 -0.19 -11.42
CA GLY A 28 5.28 -0.92 -12.04
C GLY A 28 5.35 -0.91 -13.59
N PRO A 29 4.26 -1.29 -14.28
CA PRO A 29 3.01 -1.75 -13.69
C PRO A 29 3.16 -3.11 -12.99
N ASP A 30 2.39 -3.36 -11.94
CA ASP A 30 2.18 -4.73 -11.44
C ASP A 30 1.22 -5.51 -12.36
N ALA A 31 0.90 -6.76 -12.01
CA ALA A 31 0.03 -7.61 -12.82
C ALA A 31 -1.41 -7.05 -12.97
N TYR A 32 -1.89 -6.28 -11.99
CA TYR A 32 -3.18 -5.60 -12.09
C TYR A 32 -3.08 -4.31 -12.91
N GLY A 33 -1.94 -3.64 -12.85
CA GLY A 33 -1.62 -2.42 -13.60
C GLY A 33 -1.37 -1.19 -12.73
N TYR A 34 -1.30 -1.32 -11.40
CA TYR A 34 -0.89 -0.21 -10.54
C TYR A 34 0.51 0.23 -10.94
N ARG A 35 0.83 1.52 -10.78
CA ARG A 35 2.16 2.09 -10.93
C ARG A 35 2.48 2.97 -9.73
N TRP A 36 3.75 3.29 -9.55
CA TRP A 36 4.17 4.29 -8.58
C TRP A 36 5.11 5.34 -9.18
N ILE A 37 5.12 6.53 -8.61
CA ILE A 37 6.05 7.63 -8.90
C ILE A 37 6.30 8.44 -7.62
N ASP A 38 7.55 8.81 -7.36
CA ASP A 38 7.93 9.65 -6.22
C ASP A 38 8.11 11.13 -6.59
N SER A 39 8.13 11.99 -5.58
CA SER A 39 8.25 13.45 -5.72
C SER A 39 9.61 13.93 -6.21
N ASP A 40 10.63 13.10 -6.12
CA ASP A 40 11.98 13.40 -6.60
C ASP A 40 12.11 13.17 -8.11
N THR A 41 11.14 12.46 -8.69
CA THR A 41 11.00 12.25 -10.13
C THR A 41 10.26 13.40 -10.80
N ALA A 42 10.81 13.89 -11.91
CA ALA A 42 10.13 14.88 -12.74
C ALA A 42 8.73 14.37 -13.19
N GLY A 43 7.69 15.14 -12.85
CA GLY A 43 6.29 14.76 -13.11
C GLY A 43 5.65 13.95 -11.97
N GLY A 44 6.37 13.74 -10.87
CA GLY A 44 5.86 13.11 -9.66
C GLY A 44 4.94 13.98 -8.82
N PRO A 45 4.40 13.43 -7.72
CA PRO A 45 3.55 14.16 -6.80
C PRO A 45 4.29 15.33 -6.14
N THR A 46 3.53 16.32 -5.68
CA THR A 46 4.06 17.35 -4.78
C THR A 46 3.93 16.86 -3.35
N TYR A 47 5.04 16.87 -2.60
CA TYR A 47 4.98 16.70 -1.16
C TYR A 47 4.18 17.85 -0.52
N ASN A 48 3.15 17.50 0.24
CA ASN A 48 2.25 18.40 0.93
C ASN A 48 1.70 17.72 2.18
N TRP A 49 2.46 17.77 3.28
CA TRP A 49 2.07 17.18 4.56
C TRP A 49 0.72 17.69 5.08
N ILE A 50 -0.14 16.77 5.53
CA ILE A 50 -1.44 17.10 6.11
C ILE A 50 -1.44 16.73 7.59
N ASP A 51 -1.19 17.71 8.46
CA ASP A 51 -1.21 17.47 9.90
C ASP A 51 -2.65 17.21 10.38
N ILE A 52 -2.92 15.95 10.74
CA ILE A 52 -4.20 15.49 11.29
C ILE A 52 -4.17 15.35 12.81
N SER A 53 -3.08 15.66 13.51
CA SER A 53 -2.98 15.50 14.97
C SER A 53 -4.02 16.33 15.75
N GLY A 54 -4.47 17.45 15.17
CA GLY A 54 -5.49 18.34 15.75
C GLY A 54 -6.92 18.11 15.28
N ILE A 55 -7.15 17.32 14.23
CA ILE A 55 -8.47 17.12 13.60
C ILE A 55 -8.88 15.65 13.50
N GLY A 56 -7.92 14.74 13.55
CA GLY A 56 -8.11 13.30 13.45
C GLY A 56 -8.53 12.65 14.76
N THR A 57 -9.01 11.43 14.65
CA THR A 57 -9.25 10.55 15.80
C THR A 57 -7.96 9.84 16.16
N GLN A 58 -7.54 9.94 17.43
CA GLN A 58 -6.36 9.24 17.91
C GLN A 58 -6.58 7.72 17.88
N ILE A 59 -5.60 7.01 17.34
CA ILE A 59 -5.51 5.55 17.38
C ILE A 59 -4.87 5.17 18.72
N THR A 60 -5.64 4.51 19.57
CA THR A 60 -5.19 4.07 20.90
C THR A 60 -4.96 2.57 20.94
N GLY A 61 -4.06 2.12 21.82
CA GLY A 61 -3.79 0.70 22.06
C GLY A 61 -2.63 0.13 21.26
N LEU A 62 -1.95 0.95 20.44
CA LEU A 62 -0.67 0.57 19.84
C LEU A 62 0.40 0.41 20.93
N ALA A 63 1.23 -0.61 20.76
CA ALA A 63 2.34 -0.98 21.63
C ALA A 63 3.50 -1.51 20.76
N ASP A 64 4.46 -2.21 21.37
CA ASP A 64 5.45 -2.98 20.64
C ASP A 64 4.76 -4.21 20.01
N ASP A 65 5.04 -4.47 18.73
CA ASP A 65 4.55 -5.65 17.99
C ASP A 65 3.06 -5.96 18.18
N ASN A 66 2.18 -5.05 17.73
CA ASN A 66 0.75 -5.31 17.78
C ASN A 66 -0.06 -4.71 16.62
N VAL A 67 -1.32 -5.12 16.56
CA VAL A 67 -2.30 -4.64 15.58
C VAL A 67 -3.56 -4.18 16.32
N VAL A 68 -4.09 -3.02 15.94
CA VAL A 68 -5.34 -2.47 16.48
C VAL A 68 -6.34 -2.14 15.37
N GLY A 69 -7.62 -2.08 15.72
CA GLY A 69 -8.71 -1.81 14.80
C GLY A 69 -9.79 -2.91 14.80
N PRO A 70 -10.65 -2.97 13.78
CA PRO A 70 -10.59 -2.14 12.57
C PRO A 70 -11.08 -0.70 12.81
N PHE A 71 -10.55 0.25 12.04
CA PHE A 71 -11.03 1.63 11.97
C PHE A 71 -11.72 1.90 10.64
N PRO A 72 -12.77 2.74 10.60
CA PRO A 72 -13.48 3.03 9.36
C PRO A 72 -12.66 3.95 8.44
N ILE A 73 -12.62 3.65 7.14
CA ILE A 73 -12.14 4.58 6.09
C ILE A 73 -13.15 5.73 5.92
N GLY A 74 -14.43 5.46 6.17
CA GLY A 74 -15.53 6.42 6.02
C GLY A 74 -16.15 6.45 4.62
N PHE A 75 -15.63 5.65 3.68
CA PHE A 75 -16.19 5.40 2.35
C PHE A 75 -15.69 4.05 1.82
N ASP A 76 -16.33 3.53 0.77
CA ASP A 76 -15.79 2.42 -0.01
C ASP A 76 -14.68 2.94 -0.93
N PHE A 77 -13.44 2.57 -0.61
CA PHE A 77 -12.24 2.91 -1.38
C PHE A 77 -11.97 1.81 -2.42
N PRO A 78 -11.86 2.15 -3.72
CA PRO A 78 -11.46 1.18 -4.73
C PRO A 78 -9.99 0.80 -4.57
N TYR A 79 -9.71 -0.49 -4.45
CA TYR A 79 -8.37 -1.04 -4.29
C TYR A 79 -8.25 -2.33 -5.09
N TYR A 80 -7.36 -2.35 -6.08
CA TYR A 80 -7.33 -3.40 -7.10
C TYR A 80 -8.74 -3.61 -7.71
N TRP A 81 -9.20 -4.85 -7.88
CA TRP A 81 -10.50 -5.17 -8.48
C TRP A 81 -11.67 -5.16 -7.48
N TYR A 82 -11.43 -4.74 -6.23
CA TYR A 82 -12.42 -4.76 -5.15
C TYR A 82 -12.44 -3.43 -4.40
N THR A 83 -13.27 -3.34 -3.37
CA THR A 83 -13.36 -2.18 -2.49
C THR A 83 -13.06 -2.56 -1.05
N VAL A 84 -12.48 -1.62 -0.30
CA VAL A 84 -12.21 -1.72 1.13
C VAL A 84 -12.83 -0.53 1.86
N ASN A 85 -13.27 -0.71 3.10
CA ASN A 85 -13.95 0.36 3.86
C ASN A 85 -13.53 0.46 5.34
N SER A 86 -12.61 -0.41 5.78
CA SER A 86 -12.01 -0.38 7.10
C SER A 86 -10.59 -0.94 7.05
N PHE A 87 -9.75 -0.53 7.98
CA PHE A 87 -8.35 -0.95 8.05
C PHE A 87 -7.95 -1.31 9.49
N PHE A 88 -7.02 -2.26 9.61
CA PHE A 88 -6.24 -2.50 10.80
C PHE A 88 -4.92 -1.74 10.70
N VAL A 89 -4.38 -1.34 11.86
CA VAL A 89 -3.14 -0.56 11.98
C VAL A 89 -2.13 -1.40 12.74
N GLY A 90 -1.00 -1.72 12.09
CA GLY A 90 0.13 -2.35 12.74
C GLY A 90 1.05 -1.32 13.38
N SER A 91 1.57 -1.59 14.57
CA SER A 91 2.57 -0.74 15.22
C SER A 91 3.80 -0.50 14.33
N ASN A 92 4.16 -1.53 13.56
CA ASN A 92 5.30 -1.55 12.63
C ASN A 92 5.07 -0.80 11.31
N GLY A 93 4.26 0.26 11.29
CA GLY A 93 4.23 1.22 10.16
C GLY A 93 3.51 0.79 8.88
N TYR A 94 2.50 -0.07 9.01
CA TYR A 94 1.64 -0.52 7.92
C TYR A 94 0.15 -0.50 8.32
N ILE A 95 -0.72 -0.50 7.31
CA ILE A 95 -2.14 -0.84 7.49
C ILE A 95 -2.52 -2.03 6.60
N ALA A 96 -3.51 -2.81 7.04
CA ALA A 96 -4.04 -3.92 6.27
C ALA A 96 -5.57 -3.88 6.24
N PHE A 97 -6.16 -4.26 5.10
CA PHE A 97 -7.61 -4.25 4.94
C PHE A 97 -8.21 -5.65 5.16
N GLY A 98 -8.96 -5.80 6.25
CA GLY A 98 -9.63 -7.07 6.59
C GLY A 98 -8.71 -8.17 7.12
N ASP A 99 -7.43 -7.88 7.33
CA ASP A 99 -6.43 -8.77 7.90
C ASP A 99 -5.86 -8.16 9.17
N ASN A 100 -5.95 -8.88 10.29
CA ASN A 100 -5.46 -8.43 11.59
C ASN A 100 -4.22 -9.19 12.06
N THR A 101 -3.59 -9.95 11.17
CA THR A 101 -2.34 -10.66 11.46
C THR A 101 -1.22 -9.64 11.69
N LEU A 102 -0.44 -9.85 12.75
CA LEU A 102 0.75 -9.06 13.02
C LEU A 102 1.87 -9.44 12.06
N GLU A 103 2.43 -8.45 11.36
CA GLU A 103 3.78 -8.51 10.77
C GLU A 103 4.81 -7.88 11.71
N ALA A 104 5.89 -8.59 11.96
CA ALA A 104 6.98 -8.21 12.85
C ALA A 104 8.32 -8.60 12.22
N ALA A 105 9.43 -7.98 12.67
CA ALA A 105 10.74 -8.20 12.07
C ALA A 105 11.15 -9.70 12.10
N PRO A 106 11.77 -10.24 11.03
CA PRO A 106 12.18 -9.56 9.80
C PRO A 106 11.04 -9.35 8.81
N PHE A 107 11.02 -8.19 8.15
CA PHE A 107 9.97 -7.80 7.23
C PHE A 107 10.19 -8.41 5.84
N PRO A 108 9.16 -8.97 5.19
CA PRO A 108 9.29 -9.57 3.87
C PRO A 108 9.28 -8.52 2.74
N THR A 109 9.74 -8.92 1.56
CA THR A 109 9.51 -8.17 0.31
C THR A 109 8.03 -8.20 -0.08
N ILE A 110 7.62 -7.27 -0.96
CA ILE A 110 6.26 -7.20 -1.52
C ILE A 110 6.33 -7.48 -3.04
N PRO A 111 5.42 -8.27 -3.63
CA PRO A 111 4.31 -8.96 -2.97
C PRO A 111 4.74 -10.23 -2.22
N ASN A 112 4.03 -10.57 -1.15
CA ASN A 112 4.21 -11.80 -0.38
C ASN A 112 2.86 -12.43 0.02
N PRO A 113 2.59 -13.71 -0.34
CA PRO A 113 1.33 -14.35 0.02
C PRO A 113 1.19 -14.71 1.51
N ALA A 114 2.27 -14.61 2.29
CA ALA A 114 2.24 -14.81 3.73
C ALA A 114 1.56 -13.61 4.42
N LYS A 115 0.66 -13.92 5.35
CA LYS A 115 -0.13 -12.95 6.10
C LYS A 115 0.74 -12.03 6.95
N PRO A 116 0.37 -10.74 7.10
CA PRO A 116 -0.84 -10.09 6.61
C PRO A 116 -0.81 -9.73 5.12
N ASN A 117 -1.96 -9.84 4.44
CA ASN A 117 -2.13 -9.40 3.04
C ASN A 117 -3.07 -8.18 2.97
N ASN A 118 -3.36 -7.71 1.75
CA ASN A 118 -4.20 -6.52 1.52
C ASN A 118 -3.58 -5.29 2.17
N LEU A 119 -2.27 -5.15 1.98
CA LEU A 119 -1.34 -4.40 2.81
C LEU A 119 -0.95 -3.08 2.13
N LEU A 120 -0.89 -2.01 2.92
CA LEU A 120 -0.18 -0.78 2.59
C LEU A 120 0.95 -0.59 3.60
N ALA A 121 2.17 -0.89 3.18
CA ALA A 121 3.40 -0.75 3.95
C ALA A 121 4.02 0.62 3.65
N ALA A 122 3.70 1.64 4.46
CA ALA A 122 4.23 2.99 4.23
C ALA A 122 5.66 3.13 4.76
N LEU A 123 5.92 2.57 5.94
CA LEU A 123 7.26 2.49 6.51
C LEU A 123 7.34 1.21 7.34
N MET A 124 7.09 0.06 6.69
CA MET A 124 7.01 -1.19 7.43
C MET A 124 8.39 -1.57 7.96
N SER A 125 8.58 -1.38 9.26
CA SER A 125 9.85 -1.48 9.98
C SER A 125 9.57 -1.70 11.45
N ASP A 126 10.59 -2.12 12.19
CA ASP A 126 10.50 -2.40 13.63
C ASP A 126 10.35 -1.09 14.40
N LEU A 127 9.11 -0.70 14.71
CA LEU A 127 8.73 0.59 15.28
C LEU A 127 8.12 0.39 16.67
N ASP A 128 8.46 1.27 17.59
CA ASP A 128 8.10 1.12 19.00
C ASP A 128 7.15 2.22 19.48
N PHE A 129 5.93 1.83 19.84
CA PHE A 129 4.90 2.71 20.42
C PHE A 129 4.98 2.83 21.96
N THR A 130 5.92 2.16 22.62
CA THR A 130 6.05 2.11 24.09
C THR A 130 7.10 3.07 24.65
N ALA A 131 7.93 3.67 23.79
CA ALA A 131 9.00 4.58 24.19
C ALA A 131 8.98 5.90 23.40
N GLY A 132 9.42 6.98 24.04
CA GLY A 132 9.38 8.33 23.49
C GLY A 132 8.02 9.00 23.69
N SER A 133 7.47 9.62 22.65
CA SER A 133 6.12 10.18 22.63
C SER A 133 5.40 9.91 21.30
N PRO A 134 5.30 8.63 20.90
CA PRO A 134 4.69 8.24 19.64
C PRO A 134 3.17 8.43 19.70
N SER A 135 2.58 8.72 18.55
CA SER A 135 1.13 8.75 18.41
C SER A 135 0.72 8.41 16.98
N ALA A 136 -0.51 7.94 16.81
CA ALA A 136 -1.09 7.71 15.50
C ALA A 136 -2.51 8.24 15.46
N TYR A 137 -2.94 8.69 14.30
CA TYR A 137 -4.26 9.27 14.06
C TYR A 137 -4.82 8.78 12.74
N TYR A 138 -6.14 8.78 12.63
CA TYR A 138 -6.81 8.71 11.34
C TYR A 138 -7.86 9.80 11.20
N TRP A 139 -8.12 10.22 9.98
CA TRP A 139 -9.10 11.25 9.67
C TRP A 139 -9.74 11.00 8.31
N THR A 140 -11.03 11.28 8.20
CA THR A 140 -11.76 11.26 6.94
C THR A 140 -12.45 12.60 6.76
N ASN A 141 -12.34 13.16 5.55
CA ASN A 141 -12.95 14.45 5.27
C ASN A 141 -14.49 14.37 5.17
N ASN A 142 -15.15 15.53 5.29
CA ASN A 142 -16.63 15.60 5.24
C ASN A 142 -17.22 15.19 3.88
N ALA A 143 -16.44 15.31 2.80
CA ALA A 143 -16.85 14.87 1.46
C ALA A 143 -16.79 13.34 1.29
N GLN A 144 -16.20 12.62 2.26
CA GLN A 144 -16.01 11.17 2.22
C GLN A 144 -15.27 10.71 0.95
N ASP A 145 -14.23 11.46 0.59
CA ASP A 145 -13.39 11.17 -0.57
C ASP A 145 -11.90 11.07 -0.23
N THR A 146 -11.50 11.48 0.97
CA THR A 146 -10.12 11.45 1.44
C THR A 146 -10.06 10.87 2.85
N CYS A 147 -9.23 9.84 3.03
CA CYS A 147 -8.89 9.27 4.33
C CYS A 147 -7.38 9.33 4.55
N ILE A 148 -6.94 9.78 5.73
CA ILE A 148 -5.53 9.94 6.09
C ILE A 148 -5.26 9.13 7.35
N ILE A 149 -4.20 8.35 7.35
CA ILE A 149 -3.68 7.61 8.51
C ILE A 149 -2.24 8.08 8.73
N ALA A 150 -1.93 8.61 9.91
CA ALA A 150 -0.63 9.22 10.17
C ALA A 150 0.00 8.68 11.45
N TYR A 151 1.31 8.42 11.39
CA TYR A 151 2.19 8.05 12.48
C TYR A 151 3.08 9.25 12.81
N TYR A 152 3.22 9.57 14.09
CA TYR A 152 3.97 10.74 14.57
C TYR A 152 4.99 10.33 15.61
N ASN A 153 6.23 10.81 15.42
CA ASN A 153 7.31 10.71 16.38
C ASN A 153 7.59 9.28 16.86
N VAL A 154 7.49 8.30 15.96
CA VAL A 154 7.69 6.88 16.28
C VAL A 154 9.15 6.52 16.04
N GLN A 155 9.84 6.06 17.08
CA GLN A 155 11.21 5.59 16.97
C GLN A 155 11.25 4.14 16.46
N PHE A 156 12.36 3.74 15.85
CA PHE A 156 12.68 2.33 15.68
C PHE A 156 12.87 1.68 17.05
N TRP A 157 12.50 0.40 17.14
CA TRP A 157 12.69 -0.40 18.33
C TRP A 157 14.15 -0.35 18.82
N ASN A 158 14.34 -0.02 20.09
CA ASN A 158 15.67 0.07 20.72
C ASN A 158 16.65 1.07 20.06
N VAL A 159 16.14 2.09 19.36
CA VAL A 159 16.95 3.17 18.78
C VAL A 159 16.36 4.53 19.17
N SER A 160 16.61 4.97 20.40
CA SER A 160 16.03 6.22 20.95
C SER A 160 16.45 7.52 20.26
N SER A 161 17.46 7.47 19.38
CA SER A 161 17.90 8.58 18.54
C SER A 161 17.17 8.65 17.19
N SER A 162 16.30 7.68 16.88
CA SER A 162 15.52 7.64 15.65
C SER A 162 14.16 8.29 15.83
N LEU A 163 13.60 8.80 14.73
CA LEU A 163 12.29 9.44 14.72
C LEU A 163 11.68 9.31 13.34
N ASN A 164 10.44 8.82 13.27
CA ASN A 164 9.72 8.65 12.03
C ASN A 164 8.32 9.26 12.15
N THR A 165 7.98 10.11 11.18
CA THR A 165 6.67 10.75 11.05
C THR A 165 6.25 10.67 9.59
N PHE A 166 5.16 9.96 9.31
CA PHE A 166 4.72 9.65 7.96
C PHE A 166 3.20 9.41 7.92
N GLU A 167 2.62 9.49 6.73
CA GLU A 167 1.19 9.30 6.53
C GLU A 167 0.86 8.50 5.27
N ILE A 168 -0.32 7.90 5.29
CA ILE A 168 -0.98 7.20 4.19
C ILE A 168 -2.24 7.99 3.85
N ILE A 169 -2.38 8.39 2.59
CA ILE A 169 -3.54 9.12 2.08
C ILE A 169 -4.24 8.24 1.05
N LEU A 170 -5.53 7.96 1.29
CA LEU A 170 -6.42 7.28 0.35
C LEU A 170 -7.31 8.33 -0.31
N SER A 171 -7.22 8.43 -1.64
CA SER A 171 -8.03 9.35 -2.45
C SER A 171 -9.05 8.55 -3.28
N ARG A 172 -10.32 8.61 -2.89
CA ARG A 172 -11.42 7.92 -3.57
C ARG A 172 -11.64 8.38 -5.02
N PRO A 173 -11.54 9.68 -5.37
CA PRO A 173 -11.89 10.15 -6.73
C PRO A 173 -11.08 9.51 -7.84
N ASP A 174 -9.80 9.20 -7.57
CA ASP A 174 -8.86 8.61 -8.53
C ASP A 174 -8.29 7.26 -8.05
N SER A 175 -8.77 6.76 -6.91
CA SER A 175 -8.34 5.49 -6.30
C SER A 175 -6.83 5.43 -6.01
N SER A 176 -6.21 6.62 -5.86
CA SER A 176 -4.78 6.74 -5.60
C SER A 176 -4.47 6.60 -4.12
N ILE A 177 -3.23 6.21 -3.86
CA ILE A 177 -2.66 6.02 -2.52
C ILE A 177 -1.37 6.81 -2.49
N THR A 178 -1.23 7.72 -1.52
CA THR A 178 0.01 8.49 -1.36
C THR A 178 0.63 8.19 0.00
N PHE A 179 1.92 7.86 0.02
CA PHE A 179 2.72 7.87 1.23
C PHE A 179 3.50 9.19 1.30
N GLN A 180 3.50 9.87 2.44
CA GLN A 180 4.32 11.06 2.65
C GLN A 180 5.14 10.93 3.92
N TYR A 181 6.38 11.42 3.88
CA TYR A 181 7.34 11.32 4.97
C TYR A 181 7.73 12.73 5.43
N TYR A 182 7.26 13.11 6.62
CA TYR A 182 7.64 14.39 7.25
C TYR A 182 9.02 14.30 7.91
N THR A 183 9.30 13.17 8.56
CA THR A 183 10.59 12.90 9.17
C THR A 183 10.97 11.44 8.99
N GLN A 184 12.19 11.19 8.52
CA GLN A 184 12.87 9.91 8.62
C GLN A 184 14.27 10.15 9.20
N GLN A 185 14.44 9.75 10.46
CA GLN A 185 15.70 9.91 11.18
C GLN A 185 16.14 8.57 11.77
N GLY A 186 17.42 8.24 11.57
CA GLY A 186 18.06 7.08 12.17
C GLY A 186 18.00 5.83 11.28
N VAL A 187 18.51 4.74 11.82
CA VAL A 187 18.61 3.42 11.17
C VAL A 187 17.98 2.39 12.10
N PRO A 188 17.23 1.38 11.59
CA PRO A 188 16.69 0.31 12.41
C PRO A 188 17.75 -0.41 13.22
N TYR A 189 17.33 -1.02 14.33
CA TYR A 189 18.22 -1.84 15.14
C TYR A 189 18.80 -2.99 14.32
N GLY A 190 20.12 -3.17 14.36
CA GLY A 190 20.80 -4.19 13.55
C GLY A 190 21.05 -3.80 12.09
N GLY A 191 20.63 -2.61 11.65
CA GLY A 191 20.82 -2.12 10.29
C GLY A 191 19.63 -2.41 9.38
N TRP A 192 19.81 -2.20 8.08
CA TRP A 192 18.70 -2.26 7.11
C TRP A 192 18.32 -3.67 6.65
N SER A 193 19.08 -4.72 6.97
CA SER A 193 18.82 -6.06 6.46
C SER A 193 17.56 -6.70 7.09
N GLY A 194 16.53 -6.96 6.29
CA GLY A 194 15.23 -7.47 6.70
C GLY A 194 14.45 -6.48 7.56
N ALA A 195 14.73 -5.18 7.46
CA ALA A 195 14.29 -4.18 8.42
C ALA A 195 13.33 -3.15 7.83
N LEU A 196 13.20 -3.06 6.51
CA LEU A 196 12.33 -2.07 5.88
C LEU A 196 11.61 -2.68 4.67
N THR A 197 10.30 -2.47 4.60
CA THR A 197 9.52 -2.71 3.40
C THR A 197 8.57 -1.54 3.17
N VAL A 198 8.55 -1.04 1.93
CA VAL A 198 7.63 0.00 1.47
C VAL A 198 6.96 -0.44 0.19
N GLY A 199 5.63 -0.47 0.18
CA GLY A 199 4.87 -0.96 -0.96
C GLY A 199 3.39 -1.20 -0.68
N ILE A 200 2.71 -1.74 -1.69
CA ILE A 200 1.29 -2.08 -1.64
C ILE A 200 1.07 -3.48 -2.23
N GLU A 201 0.09 -4.23 -1.72
CA GLU A 201 -0.31 -5.52 -2.31
C GLU A 201 -1.79 -5.86 -2.08
N ASN A 202 -2.29 -6.74 -2.94
CA ASN A 202 -3.67 -7.17 -2.97
C ASN A 202 -4.04 -8.14 -1.83
N ILE A 203 -5.31 -8.52 -1.79
CA ILE A 203 -5.90 -9.41 -0.77
C ILE A 203 -5.23 -10.79 -0.66
N ALA A 204 -4.60 -11.25 -1.74
CA ALA A 204 -3.92 -12.54 -1.80
C ALA A 204 -2.40 -12.44 -1.57
N GLY A 205 -1.83 -11.23 -1.50
CA GLY A 205 -0.38 -11.02 -1.39
C GLY A 205 0.41 -11.51 -2.61
N ASN A 206 -0.24 -11.64 -3.77
CA ASN A 206 0.38 -12.18 -5.00
C ASN A 206 0.49 -11.16 -6.14
N VAL A 207 -0.17 -10.02 -5.99
CA VAL A 207 -0.02 -8.85 -6.87
C VAL A 207 0.27 -7.66 -5.99
N GLY A 208 1.34 -6.94 -6.31
CA GLY A 208 1.78 -5.81 -5.52
C GLY A 208 2.93 -5.06 -6.17
N LEU A 209 3.23 -3.91 -5.58
CA LEU A 209 4.36 -3.06 -5.93
C LEU A 209 5.19 -2.79 -4.70
N GLN A 210 6.47 -3.13 -4.81
CA GLN A 210 7.48 -2.67 -3.86
C GLN A 210 8.11 -1.38 -4.37
N TYR A 211 8.12 -0.37 -3.51
CA TYR A 211 8.89 0.85 -3.71
C TYR A 211 10.30 0.67 -3.17
N ASN A 212 10.45 0.19 -1.93
CA ASN A 212 11.76 -0.02 -1.32
C ASN A 212 11.75 -1.26 -0.43
N HIS A 213 12.85 -1.99 -0.38
CA HIS A 213 13.13 -2.94 0.69
C HIS A 213 14.60 -2.82 1.08
N ASP A 214 14.87 -2.72 2.38
CA ASP A 214 16.23 -2.64 2.92
C ASP A 214 17.11 -1.55 2.29
N GLN A 215 16.53 -0.38 2.00
CA GLN A 215 17.18 0.74 1.29
C GLN A 215 17.60 0.39 -0.14
N GLN A 216 16.91 -0.56 -0.78
CA GLN A 216 17.13 -0.93 -2.17
C GLN A 216 15.86 -0.72 -3.04
N PRO A 217 16.02 -0.10 -4.23
CA PRO A 217 17.26 0.50 -4.72
C PRO A 217 17.59 1.79 -3.93
N SER A 218 18.88 2.15 -3.84
CA SER A 218 19.33 3.24 -2.94
C SER A 218 18.79 4.63 -3.28
N ASN A 219 18.36 4.83 -4.52
CA ASN A 219 17.70 6.06 -4.96
C ASN A 219 16.23 6.15 -4.49
N ASN A 220 15.63 5.05 -4.01
CA ASN A 220 14.30 5.03 -3.41
C ASN A 220 14.38 5.14 -1.87
N ALA A 221 15.50 5.62 -1.33
CA ALA A 221 15.67 5.76 0.11
C ALA A 221 14.59 6.68 0.68
N ILE A 222 14.05 6.33 1.85
CA ILE A 222 13.07 7.17 2.53
C ILE A 222 13.80 8.35 3.18
N HIS A 223 13.31 9.56 2.94
CA HIS A 223 13.85 10.80 3.51
C HIS A 223 12.75 11.83 3.75
N ASP A 224 13.09 12.89 4.47
CA ASP A 224 12.20 14.02 4.74
C ASP A 224 11.69 14.64 3.42
N SER A 225 10.43 15.07 3.44
CA SER A 225 9.74 15.71 2.31
C SER A 225 9.59 14.84 1.06
N LEU A 226 9.67 13.52 1.20
CA LEU A 226 9.36 12.57 0.14
C LEU A 226 7.85 12.31 0.09
N ALA A 227 7.29 12.23 -1.13
CA ALA A 227 5.97 11.67 -1.38
C ALA A 227 6.05 10.56 -2.44
N VAL A 228 5.36 9.44 -2.22
CA VAL A 228 5.27 8.32 -3.16
C VAL A 228 3.81 8.09 -3.51
N LEU A 229 3.45 8.29 -4.78
CA LEU A 229 2.10 8.13 -5.30
C LEU A 229 1.98 6.77 -5.98
N PHE A 230 1.07 5.94 -5.51
CA PHE A 230 0.59 4.74 -6.19
C PHE A 230 -0.75 5.06 -6.86
N TYR A 231 -0.86 4.80 -8.16
CA TYR A 231 -2.06 5.07 -8.92
C TYR A 231 -2.47 3.85 -9.76
N PRO A 232 -3.78 3.53 -9.82
CA PRO A 232 -4.29 2.40 -10.57
C PRO A 232 -4.23 2.65 -12.08
N PRO A 233 -4.38 1.60 -12.91
CA PRO A 233 -4.55 1.77 -14.34
C PRO A 233 -5.97 2.26 -14.67
N ASP A 234 -6.13 3.01 -15.76
CA ASP A 234 -7.48 3.35 -16.29
C ASP A 234 -8.30 2.09 -16.65
N THR A 235 -7.60 1.05 -17.12
CA THR A 235 -8.17 -0.24 -17.47
C THR A 235 -7.17 -1.36 -17.20
N THR A 236 -7.66 -2.54 -16.82
CA THR A 236 -6.82 -3.73 -16.62
C THR A 236 -7.30 -4.90 -17.48
N SER A 237 -6.36 -5.74 -17.93
CA SER A 237 -6.64 -7.06 -18.50
C SER A 237 -6.50 -8.18 -17.47
N TYR A 238 -6.22 -7.85 -16.21
CA TYR A 238 -6.05 -8.82 -15.15
C TYR A 238 -7.40 -9.50 -14.85
N GLN A 239 -7.43 -10.82 -14.92
CA GLN A 239 -8.63 -11.62 -14.70
C GLN A 239 -8.54 -12.30 -13.35
N VAL A 240 -9.56 -12.08 -12.53
CA VAL A 240 -9.74 -12.73 -11.23
C VAL A 240 -11.04 -13.51 -11.28
N HIS A 241 -10.90 -14.83 -11.20
CA HIS A 241 -11.99 -15.76 -10.98
C HIS A 241 -11.99 -16.13 -9.52
N ASP A 242 -12.89 -15.53 -8.75
CA ASP A 242 -12.94 -15.76 -7.30
C ASP A 242 -14.38 -15.68 -6.79
N MET A 243 -14.66 -16.52 -5.80
CA MET A 243 -15.98 -16.65 -5.20
C MET A 243 -15.84 -16.84 -3.70
N SER A 244 -16.75 -16.22 -2.95
CA SER A 244 -16.86 -16.44 -1.51
C SER A 244 -18.25 -16.94 -1.14
N VAL A 245 -18.31 -17.74 -0.07
CA VAL A 245 -19.56 -18.14 0.55
C VAL A 245 -20.00 -17.02 1.48
N SER A 246 -21.12 -16.37 1.16
CA SER A 246 -21.66 -15.27 1.95
C SER A 246 -22.54 -15.76 3.10
N LYS A 247 -23.29 -16.85 2.91
CA LYS A 247 -24.21 -17.41 3.90
C LYS A 247 -24.27 -18.92 3.77
N VAL A 248 -24.37 -19.63 4.89
CA VAL A 248 -24.61 -21.08 4.93
C VAL A 248 -25.77 -21.35 5.88
N MET A 249 -26.86 -21.91 5.36
CA MET A 249 -28.03 -22.37 6.13
C MET A 249 -28.84 -21.31 6.89
N ASN A 250 -28.28 -20.15 7.19
CA ASN A 250 -28.93 -19.01 7.82
C ASN A 250 -28.15 -17.72 7.54
N ASP A 251 -28.71 -16.58 7.95
CA ASP A 251 -28.12 -15.25 7.69
C ASP A 251 -26.79 -14.99 8.39
N ILE A 252 -26.44 -15.80 9.40
CA ILE A 252 -25.23 -15.63 10.21
C ILE A 252 -24.20 -16.74 9.98
N SER A 253 -24.46 -17.68 9.07
CA SER A 253 -23.64 -18.89 8.84
C SER A 253 -23.35 -19.70 10.13
N GLY A 254 -24.26 -19.63 11.10
CA GLY A 254 -24.12 -20.31 12.40
C GLY A 254 -24.65 -21.74 12.38
N GLY A 255 -24.39 -22.50 13.44
CA GLY A 255 -25.02 -23.80 13.65
C GLY A 255 -26.54 -23.68 13.77
N PHE A 256 -27.27 -24.65 13.23
CA PHE A 256 -28.73 -24.73 13.32
C PHE A 256 -29.15 -26.12 13.82
N PHE A 257 -30.31 -26.19 14.48
CA PHE A 257 -30.86 -27.44 14.99
C PHE A 257 -32.00 -27.91 14.09
N VAL A 258 -32.06 -29.22 13.87
CA VAL A 258 -33.15 -29.91 13.16
C VAL A 258 -33.61 -31.08 14.00
N TYR A 259 -34.88 -31.48 13.87
CA TYR A 259 -35.37 -32.66 14.57
C TYR A 259 -34.85 -33.94 13.90
N ASN A 260 -34.69 -34.98 14.71
CA ASN A 260 -34.28 -36.28 14.22
C ASN A 260 -35.34 -36.84 13.27
N GLY A 261 -34.97 -37.06 12.01
CA GLY A 261 -35.84 -37.55 10.94
C GLY A 261 -36.41 -36.46 10.02
N ASP A 262 -36.18 -35.17 10.32
CA ASP A 262 -36.57 -34.10 9.40
C ASP A 262 -35.63 -34.05 8.20
N PRO A 263 -36.15 -33.91 6.97
CA PRO A 263 -35.32 -33.62 5.81
C PRO A 263 -34.69 -32.23 5.94
N VAL A 264 -33.43 -32.11 5.52
CA VAL A 264 -32.68 -30.85 5.53
C VAL A 264 -32.18 -30.57 4.13
N ASP A 265 -32.63 -29.47 3.55
CA ASP A 265 -32.10 -28.95 2.29
C ASP A 265 -30.96 -27.98 2.59
N PHE A 266 -29.75 -28.38 2.23
CA PHE A 266 -28.59 -27.53 2.39
C PHE A 266 -28.54 -26.44 1.32
N TRP A 267 -28.29 -25.21 1.74
CA TRP A 267 -28.13 -24.09 0.83
C TRP A 267 -27.00 -23.17 1.29
N ALA A 268 -26.37 -22.53 0.31
CA ALA A 268 -25.38 -21.49 0.51
C ALA A 268 -25.66 -20.33 -0.45
N LEU A 269 -25.38 -19.11 0.00
CA LEU A 269 -25.34 -17.95 -0.88
C LEU A 269 -23.90 -17.75 -1.33
N ILE A 270 -23.67 -17.80 -2.64
CA ILE A 270 -22.36 -17.56 -3.24
C ILE A 270 -22.30 -16.11 -3.75
N LYS A 271 -21.18 -15.44 -3.48
CA LYS A 271 -20.87 -14.09 -3.96
C LYS A 271 -19.67 -14.17 -4.89
N ASN A 272 -19.79 -13.61 -6.09
CA ASN A 272 -18.65 -13.36 -6.95
C ASN A 272 -17.77 -12.27 -6.34
N THR A 273 -16.52 -12.60 -6.02
CA THR A 273 -15.49 -11.68 -5.49
C THR A 273 -14.37 -11.40 -6.49
N GLY A 274 -14.44 -12.05 -7.66
CA GLY A 274 -13.60 -11.78 -8.80
C GLY A 274 -14.12 -10.62 -9.66
N ASN A 275 -13.46 -10.42 -10.79
CA ASN A 275 -13.84 -9.42 -11.80
C ASN A 275 -14.30 -10.05 -13.12
N GLN A 276 -14.40 -11.38 -13.17
CA GLN A 276 -14.96 -12.11 -14.30
C GLN A 276 -16.38 -12.58 -13.98
N VAL A 277 -17.20 -12.74 -15.02
CA VAL A 277 -18.53 -13.34 -14.87
C VAL A 277 -18.34 -14.84 -14.67
N GLU A 278 -18.79 -15.35 -13.52
CA GLU A 278 -18.83 -16.78 -13.26
C GLU A 278 -20.16 -17.39 -13.75
N SER A 279 -20.07 -18.52 -14.45
CA SER A 279 -21.23 -19.27 -14.94
C SER A 279 -21.08 -20.75 -14.61
N GLY A 280 -22.09 -21.32 -13.93
CA GLY A 280 -22.09 -22.71 -13.45
C GLY A 280 -21.79 -22.74 -11.95
N PHE A 281 -22.80 -23.14 -11.16
CA PHE A 281 -22.69 -23.32 -9.70
C PHE A 281 -23.01 -24.77 -9.34
N ASP A 282 -22.67 -25.69 -10.25
CA ASP A 282 -23.06 -27.09 -10.25
C ASP A 282 -22.20 -27.93 -9.28
#